data_AF-A0A2E9X9X0-F1
#
_entry.id   AF-A0A2E9X9X0-F1
#
_cell.length_a   1.000
_cell.length_b   1.000
_cell.length_c   1.000
_cell.angle_alpha   90.00
_cell.angle_beta   90.00
_cell.angle_gamma   90.00
#
_symmetry.space_group_name_H-M   'P 1'
#
loop_
_entity.id
_entity.type
_entity.pdbx_description
1 polymer ?
#
loop_
_entity_poly.entity_id
_entity_poly.type
_entity_poly.pdbx_seq_one_letter_code
_entity_poly.pdbx_strand_id
1 'polypeptide(L)'
;MKPRYRFAAAATCGVMTAFSLPPWGLWPIAIIGLGIFLKLLDASSWKNRLATAWFFWVGFYLIGLVWMIDLTLPGWILATPIEALIMALPFLLLPTFGILKRVGFPAALIVGESVRWVIPFGGVPMSNLALGQIDAPWVSVVRVSGPLLLIGILGLAASTFEAVLVRRFVSASMFLVTIVATMIVASLAPTSIVDSLVQAGVVQAGGDLGTRAVSSDQANVFDRHVSALDKHKMPMDLVVWSESSALSNGPLENSVHLSQLSTISTARDTTIIANFSERDGNYFKNVSVVVAPKAGLLDRYEKTHLVPFGEYIPFRKVLERFTDLSMVPRDALPGNKPGVMDSPFGPIGNAISFEIYFPEQTRRSINNGARIITNPTLASSYTSSAVPSQSLASARLRAIETSRWVLQASTTGFSAIIDPDGKVIEKTGLKNQQVLSSMVELRSGRTWAVSLGKTKITWFSMLLLVFIGCFFRLQSLTSPARR
;
A
#
# COMPACT_ATOMS: atom_id res chain seq x y z
N MET A 1 36.95 -7.47 2.58
CA MET A 1 36.55 -6.05 2.44
C MET A 1 36.56 -5.40 3.82
N LYS A 2 37.18 -4.22 4.00
CA LYS A 2 37.11 -3.50 5.29
C LYS A 2 35.64 -3.12 5.58
N PRO A 3 35.19 -3.12 6.86
CA PRO A 3 33.77 -2.87 7.20
C PRO A 3 33.18 -1.61 6.58
N ARG A 4 33.93 -0.49 6.59
CA ARG A 4 33.47 0.79 6.01
C ARG A 4 33.05 0.70 4.54
N TYR A 5 33.79 -0.04 3.72
CA TYR A 5 33.48 -0.17 2.29
C TYR A 5 32.28 -1.10 2.07
N ARG A 6 32.08 -2.09 2.95
CA ARG A 6 30.89 -2.95 2.93
C ARG A 6 29.63 -2.16 3.27
N PHE A 7 29.69 -1.31 4.28
CA PHE A 7 28.55 -0.48 4.68
C PHE A 7 28.17 0.52 3.60
N ALA A 8 29.16 1.19 3.00
CA ALA A 8 28.94 2.07 1.85
C ALA A 8 28.31 1.32 0.67
N ALA A 9 28.86 0.16 0.30
CA ALA A 9 28.31 -0.67 -0.78
C ALA A 9 26.87 -1.14 -0.49
N ALA A 10 26.56 -1.49 0.77
CA ALA A 10 25.22 -1.88 1.19
C ALA A 10 24.24 -0.72 1.05
N ALA A 11 24.60 0.48 1.51
CA ALA A 11 23.78 1.68 1.36
C ALA A 11 23.53 2.02 -0.12
N THR A 12 24.56 1.94 -0.98
CA THR A 12 24.40 2.12 -2.43
C THR A 12 23.44 1.09 -3.03
N CYS A 13 23.54 -0.19 -2.66
CA CYS A 13 22.60 -1.22 -3.11
C CYS A 13 21.16 -0.94 -2.64
N GLY A 14 21.01 -0.39 -1.43
CA GLY A 14 19.73 0.06 -0.90
C GLY A 14 19.11 1.18 -1.74
N VAL A 15 19.89 2.23 -2.02
CA VAL A 15 19.48 3.35 -2.89
C VAL A 15 19.09 2.83 -4.27
N MET A 16 19.90 1.96 -4.88
CA MET A 16 19.57 1.34 -6.15
C MET A 16 18.24 0.59 -6.09
N THR A 17 18.04 -0.23 -5.05
CA THR A 17 16.80 -1.00 -4.85
C THR A 17 15.57 -0.08 -4.73
N ALA A 18 15.71 1.11 -4.15
CA ALA A 18 14.59 2.06 -4.02
C ALA A 18 14.09 2.60 -5.36
N PHE A 19 14.94 2.65 -6.40
CA PHE A 19 14.50 3.01 -7.76
C PHE A 19 13.58 1.97 -8.42
N SER A 20 13.39 0.79 -7.79
CA SER A 20 12.29 -0.09 -8.19
C SER A 20 10.92 0.46 -7.84
N LEU A 21 10.81 1.32 -6.82
CA LEU A 21 9.54 1.90 -6.40
C LEU A 21 8.98 2.84 -7.49
N PRO A 22 7.64 2.95 -7.58
CA PRO A 22 7.02 4.04 -8.32
C PRO A 22 7.49 5.41 -7.75
N PRO A 23 7.72 6.41 -8.60
CA PRO A 23 7.32 6.51 -10.01
C PRO A 23 8.31 5.90 -11.01
N TRP A 24 9.52 5.49 -10.58
CA TRP A 24 10.56 5.01 -11.49
C TRP A 24 10.28 3.59 -12.01
N GLY A 25 9.81 2.69 -11.15
CA GLY A 25 9.32 1.38 -11.56
C GLY A 25 10.39 0.46 -12.15
N LEU A 26 11.69 0.68 -11.89
CA LEU A 26 12.80 -0.12 -12.43
C LEU A 26 12.92 -1.48 -11.71
N TRP A 27 11.88 -2.30 -11.77
CA TRP A 27 11.75 -3.54 -10.99
C TRP A 27 12.97 -4.49 -11.04
N PRO A 28 13.75 -4.64 -12.15
CA PRO A 28 14.90 -5.54 -12.18
C PRO A 28 16.04 -5.06 -11.26
N ILE A 29 16.14 -3.76 -10.99
CA ILE A 29 17.24 -3.22 -10.18
C ILE A 29 17.17 -3.72 -8.73
N ALA A 30 15.96 -4.02 -8.23
CA ALA A 30 15.77 -4.57 -6.90
C ALA A 30 16.38 -5.98 -6.78
N ILE A 31 16.31 -6.78 -7.85
CA ILE A 31 16.90 -8.13 -7.87
C ILE A 31 18.43 -8.04 -7.75
N ILE A 32 19.03 -7.13 -8.53
CA ILE A 32 20.48 -6.90 -8.51
C ILE A 32 20.92 -6.35 -7.16
N GLY A 33 20.24 -5.30 -6.66
CA GLY A 33 20.56 -4.66 -5.38
C GLY A 33 20.43 -5.62 -4.20
N LEU A 34 19.34 -6.37 -4.12
CA LEU A 34 19.12 -7.37 -3.07
C LEU A 34 20.07 -8.58 -3.20
N GLY A 35 20.42 -8.99 -4.43
CA GLY A 35 21.35 -10.10 -4.65
C GLY A 35 22.79 -9.75 -4.27
N ILE A 36 23.26 -8.54 -4.59
CA ILE A 36 24.55 -8.03 -4.10
C ILE A 36 24.50 -7.86 -2.57
N PHE A 37 23.41 -7.32 -2.02
CA PHE A 37 23.20 -7.21 -0.58
C PHE A 37 23.29 -8.58 0.13
N LEU A 38 22.64 -9.60 -0.42
CA LEU A 38 22.74 -10.97 0.08
C LEU A 38 24.20 -11.44 0.14
N LYS A 39 25.03 -11.11 -0.85
CA LYS A 39 26.46 -11.40 -0.81
C LYS A 39 27.20 -10.61 0.29
N LEU A 40 26.87 -9.33 0.48
CA LEU A 40 27.48 -8.48 1.50
C LEU A 40 27.18 -8.95 2.93
N LEU A 41 26.10 -9.71 3.15
CA LEU A 41 25.75 -10.34 4.43
C LEU A 41 26.71 -11.46 4.88
N ASP A 42 27.72 -11.84 4.09
CA ASP A 42 28.83 -12.77 4.45
C ASP A 42 29.77 -12.18 5.55
N ALA A 43 29.21 -11.46 6.52
CA ALA A 43 29.96 -10.89 7.63
C ALA A 43 30.22 -11.94 8.73
N SER A 44 31.45 -11.94 9.27
CA SER A 44 31.88 -12.87 10.32
C SER A 44 31.31 -12.55 11.71
N SER A 45 30.90 -11.32 11.96
CA SER A 45 30.35 -10.86 13.25
C SER A 45 28.91 -10.41 13.09
N TRP A 46 28.07 -10.74 14.08
CA TRP A 46 26.66 -10.33 14.12
C TRP A 46 26.51 -8.80 14.09
N LYS A 47 27.43 -8.05 14.72
CA LYS A 47 27.44 -6.58 14.71
C LYS A 47 27.64 -6.04 13.29
N ASN A 48 28.60 -6.60 12.57
CA ASN A 48 28.88 -6.21 11.18
C ASN A 48 27.73 -6.63 10.25
N ARG A 49 27.05 -7.75 10.52
CA ARG A 49 25.87 -8.15 9.76
C ARG A 49 24.71 -7.18 9.99
N LEU A 50 24.40 -6.87 11.25
CA LEU A 50 23.34 -5.91 11.60
C LEU A 50 23.62 -4.56 10.95
N ALA A 51 24.84 -4.04 11.09
CA ALA A 51 25.24 -2.78 10.46
C ALA A 51 25.09 -2.83 8.94
N THR A 52 25.53 -3.92 8.28
CA THR A 52 25.40 -4.07 6.82
C THR A 52 23.93 -4.08 6.38
N ALA A 53 23.07 -4.83 7.08
CA ALA A 53 21.64 -4.85 6.82
C ALA A 53 20.99 -3.49 7.07
N TRP A 54 21.33 -2.85 8.18
CA TRP A 54 20.82 -1.53 8.52
C TRP A 54 21.23 -0.47 7.50
N PHE A 55 22.49 -0.40 7.09
CA PHE A 55 22.94 0.54 6.06
C PHE A 55 22.27 0.30 4.70
N PHE A 56 22.02 -0.96 4.33
CA PHE A 56 21.21 -1.25 3.13
C PHE A 56 19.81 -0.63 3.24
N TRP A 57 19.09 -0.90 4.33
CA TRP A 57 17.74 -0.38 4.47
C TRP A 57 17.69 1.12 4.69
N VAL A 58 18.69 1.73 5.32
CA VAL A 58 18.85 3.19 5.36
C VAL A 58 18.97 3.72 3.94
N GLY A 59 19.83 3.13 3.10
CA GLY A 59 19.93 3.52 1.68
C GLY A 59 18.59 3.43 0.94
N PHE A 60 17.83 2.37 1.18
CA PHE A 60 16.51 2.19 0.58
C PHE A 60 15.50 3.24 1.07
N TYR A 61 15.38 3.44 2.38
CA TYR A 61 14.38 4.35 2.97
C TYR A 61 14.74 5.83 2.88
N LEU A 62 16.01 6.19 2.71
CA LEU A 62 16.40 7.56 2.37
C LEU A 62 15.67 8.06 1.12
N ILE A 63 15.53 7.18 0.11
CA ILE A 63 14.77 7.49 -1.10
C ILE A 63 13.30 7.15 -0.92
N GLY A 64 13.01 5.95 -0.39
CA GLY A 64 11.64 5.44 -0.28
C GLY A 64 10.74 6.31 0.59
N LEU A 65 11.25 6.89 1.68
CA LEU A 65 10.46 7.72 2.61
C LEU A 65 10.62 9.22 2.38
N VAL A 66 11.27 9.66 1.29
CA VAL A 66 11.53 11.09 1.03
C VAL A 66 10.25 11.94 1.01
N TRP A 67 9.11 11.34 0.66
CA TRP A 67 7.79 11.97 0.69
C TRP A 67 7.39 12.46 2.08
N MET A 68 7.96 11.90 3.16
CA MET A 68 7.68 12.34 4.53
C MET A 68 8.16 13.77 4.78
N ILE A 69 9.11 14.29 3.99
CA ILE A 69 9.58 15.68 4.08
C ILE A 69 8.43 16.66 3.85
N ASP A 70 7.50 16.33 2.94
CA ASP A 70 6.31 17.16 2.64
C ASP A 70 5.36 17.24 3.87
N LEU A 71 5.40 16.24 4.76
CA LEU A 71 4.68 16.27 6.03
C LEU A 71 5.53 16.94 7.11
N THR A 72 6.66 16.31 7.46
CA THR A 72 7.62 16.80 8.45
C THR A 72 9.04 16.30 8.16
N LEU A 73 10.01 17.22 8.02
CA LEU A 73 11.43 16.87 7.89
C LEU A 73 11.95 16.03 9.08
N PRO A 74 11.64 16.35 10.36
CA PRO A 74 12.06 15.53 11.50
C PRO A 74 11.50 14.10 11.45
N GLY A 75 10.25 13.94 10.99
CA GLY A 75 9.62 12.63 10.84
C GLY A 75 10.39 11.73 9.87
N TRP A 76 10.85 12.29 8.74
CA TRP A 76 11.69 11.55 7.78
C TRP A 76 13.05 11.13 8.39
N ILE A 77 13.71 12.04 9.11
CA ILE A 77 15.01 11.79 9.75
C ILE A 77 14.90 10.67 10.81
N LEU A 78 13.80 10.63 11.56
CA LEU A 78 13.57 9.62 12.60
C LEU A 78 13.04 8.29 12.03
N ALA A 79 12.09 8.34 11.09
CA ALA A 79 11.49 7.14 10.53
C ALA A 79 12.51 6.31 9.74
N THR A 80 13.36 6.93 8.93
CA THR A 80 14.35 6.23 8.09
C THR A 80 15.20 5.21 8.86
N PRO A 81 15.92 5.57 9.94
CA PRO A 81 16.72 4.61 10.70
C PRO A 81 15.90 3.58 11.49
N ILE A 82 14.68 3.93 11.93
CA ILE A 82 13.77 3.03 12.67
C ILE A 82 13.24 1.94 11.73
N GLU A 83 12.69 2.33 10.59
CA GLU A 83 12.18 1.42 9.58
C GLU A 83 13.30 0.54 9.01
N ALA A 84 14.50 1.13 8.83
CA ALA A 84 15.67 0.38 8.44
C ALA A 84 16.08 -0.68 9.47
N LEU A 85 15.94 -0.38 10.77
CA LEU A 85 16.25 -1.33 11.83
C LEU A 85 15.24 -2.48 11.87
N ILE A 86 13.94 -2.19 11.75
CA ILE A 86 12.89 -3.21 11.68
C ILE A 86 13.20 -4.20 10.55
N MET A 87 13.53 -3.69 9.37
CA MET A 87 13.90 -4.52 8.23
C MET A 87 15.24 -5.24 8.40
N ALA A 88 16.20 -4.68 9.14
CA ALA A 88 17.52 -5.27 9.33
C ALA A 88 17.53 -6.48 10.30
N LEU A 89 16.66 -6.47 11.32
CA LEU A 89 16.67 -7.46 12.40
C LEU A 89 16.49 -8.92 11.94
N PRO A 90 15.54 -9.26 11.02
CA PRO A 90 15.34 -10.64 10.56
C PRO A 90 16.60 -11.27 9.94
N PHE A 91 17.48 -10.46 9.34
CA PHE A 91 18.72 -10.95 8.70
C PHE A 91 19.74 -11.50 9.70
N LEU A 92 19.60 -11.20 10.99
CA LEU A 92 20.46 -11.77 12.04
C LEU A 92 20.29 -13.29 12.20
N LEU A 93 19.11 -13.82 11.87
CA LEU A 93 18.80 -15.25 11.97
C LEU A 93 19.36 -16.07 10.81
N LEU A 94 19.88 -15.43 9.76
CA LEU A 94 20.43 -16.14 8.61
C LEU A 94 21.82 -16.75 8.92
N PRO A 95 22.14 -17.92 8.36
CA PRO A 95 23.49 -18.47 8.38
C PRO A 95 24.49 -17.55 7.66
N THR A 96 25.78 -17.71 7.95
CA THR A 96 26.86 -16.97 7.28
C THR A 96 27.03 -17.35 5.82
N PHE A 97 26.80 -18.61 5.45
CA PHE A 97 26.96 -19.11 4.09
C PHE A 97 26.03 -20.31 3.84
N GLY A 98 26.05 -20.84 2.62
CA GLY A 98 25.33 -22.06 2.25
C GLY A 98 23.91 -21.85 1.74
N ILE A 99 23.22 -22.95 1.46
CA ILE A 99 21.87 -22.93 0.86
C ILE A 99 20.81 -22.37 1.82
N LEU A 100 20.92 -22.67 3.11
CA LEU A 100 19.97 -22.20 4.14
C LEU A 100 19.93 -20.68 4.24
N LYS A 101 21.05 -19.98 3.99
CA LYS A 101 21.08 -18.52 3.88
C LYS A 101 20.19 -18.01 2.73
N ARG A 102 20.28 -18.64 1.56
CA ARG A 102 19.50 -18.26 0.37
C ARG A 102 18.03 -18.59 0.53
N VAL A 103 17.71 -19.74 1.13
CA VAL A 103 16.33 -20.15 1.45
C VAL A 103 15.71 -19.24 2.52
N GLY A 104 16.48 -18.83 3.53
CA GLY A 104 16.00 -17.93 4.57
C GLY A 104 15.88 -16.46 4.14
N PHE A 105 16.56 -16.03 3.07
CA PHE A 105 16.57 -14.63 2.64
C PHE A 105 15.19 -14.09 2.25
N PRO A 106 14.36 -14.78 1.42
CA PRO A 106 12.97 -14.41 1.18
C PRO A 106 12.16 -14.28 2.47
N ALA A 107 12.33 -15.22 3.40
CA ALA A 107 11.60 -15.21 4.67
C ALA A 107 11.99 -14.00 5.53
N ALA A 108 13.27 -13.61 5.56
CA ALA A 108 13.74 -12.41 6.26
C ALA A 108 13.08 -11.13 5.72
N LEU A 109 12.95 -11.01 4.40
CA LEU A 109 12.24 -9.88 3.77
C LEU A 109 10.75 -9.86 4.16
N ILE A 110 10.08 -11.00 4.08
CA ILE A 110 8.66 -11.13 4.45
C ILE A 110 8.43 -10.77 5.91
N VAL A 111 9.27 -11.24 6.82
CA VAL A 111 9.13 -10.97 8.25
C VAL A 111 9.36 -9.49 8.54
N GLY A 112 10.38 -8.87 7.95
CA GLY A 112 10.63 -7.43 8.09
C GLY A 112 9.42 -6.60 7.64
N GLU A 113 8.90 -6.86 6.44
CA GLU A 113 7.72 -6.18 5.90
C GLU A 113 6.46 -6.44 6.73
N SER A 114 6.25 -7.69 7.18
CA SER A 114 5.10 -8.04 8.03
C SER A 114 5.08 -7.25 9.33
N VAL A 115 6.25 -7.03 9.94
CA VAL A 115 6.38 -6.21 11.15
C VAL A 115 6.12 -4.74 10.83
N ARG A 116 6.69 -4.22 9.74
CA ARG A 116 6.51 -2.82 9.30
C ARG A 116 5.06 -2.43 9.02
N TRP A 117 4.25 -3.40 8.58
CA TRP A 117 2.82 -3.21 8.31
C TRP A 117 1.95 -3.20 9.57
N VAL A 118 2.55 -3.28 10.76
CA VAL A 118 1.86 -3.28 12.06
C VAL A 118 2.49 -2.28 13.03
N ILE A 119 3.81 -2.15 12.99
CA ILE A 119 4.55 -1.21 13.84
C ILE A 119 5.48 -0.32 13.00
N PRO A 120 5.65 0.97 13.37
CA PRO A 120 4.99 1.66 14.49
C PRO A 120 3.56 2.13 14.16
N PHE A 121 2.77 2.45 15.19
CA PHE A 121 1.47 3.15 15.07
C PHE A 121 0.41 2.49 14.17
N GLY A 122 0.35 1.15 14.12
CA GLY A 122 -0.57 0.43 13.22
C GLY A 122 0.04 0.13 11.85
N GLY A 123 1.25 0.61 11.58
CA GLY A 123 2.08 0.25 10.43
C GLY A 123 2.26 1.38 9.42
N VAL A 124 3.40 1.36 8.73
CA VAL A 124 3.72 2.27 7.62
C VAL A 124 4.06 1.42 6.38
N PRO A 125 3.05 0.78 5.75
CA PRO A 125 3.25 -0.09 4.59
C PRO A 125 3.58 0.68 3.30
N MET A 126 3.73 1.99 3.33
CA MET A 126 4.21 2.78 2.20
C MET A 126 5.67 2.45 1.89
N SER A 127 6.06 2.56 0.62
CA SER A 127 7.42 2.27 0.14
C SER A 127 7.86 0.82 0.44
N ASN A 128 6.93 -0.13 0.42
CA ASN A 128 7.25 -1.56 0.55
C ASN A 128 7.77 -2.15 -0.75
N LEU A 129 8.53 -3.24 -0.63
CA LEU A 129 9.16 -3.93 -1.76
C LEU A 129 8.16 -4.45 -2.82
N ALA A 130 6.93 -4.78 -2.44
CA ALA A 130 5.93 -5.28 -3.38
C ALA A 130 5.48 -4.20 -4.37
N LEU A 131 5.43 -2.92 -3.93
CA LEU A 131 5.10 -1.80 -4.82
C LEU A 131 6.11 -1.68 -5.97
N GLY A 132 7.39 -1.96 -5.70
CA GLY A 132 8.44 -1.93 -6.71
C GLY A 132 8.41 -3.10 -7.69
N GLN A 133 7.47 -4.04 -7.54
CA GLN A 133 7.31 -5.22 -8.38
C GLN A 133 5.93 -5.26 -9.05
N ILE A 134 5.16 -4.17 -9.03
CA ILE A 134 3.81 -4.12 -9.61
C ILE A 134 3.80 -4.39 -11.13
N ASP A 135 4.88 -4.03 -11.83
CA ASP A 135 5.04 -4.26 -13.27
C ASP A 135 5.95 -5.46 -13.59
N ALA A 136 6.30 -6.27 -12.58
CA ALA A 136 7.10 -7.47 -12.78
C ALA A 136 6.25 -8.61 -13.38
N PRO A 137 6.84 -9.51 -14.19
CA PRO A 137 6.08 -10.57 -14.89
C PRO A 137 5.45 -11.61 -13.94
N TRP A 138 5.91 -11.69 -12.69
CA TRP A 138 5.38 -12.57 -11.65
C TRP A 138 4.37 -11.89 -10.73
N VAL A 139 3.88 -10.67 -11.03
CA VAL A 139 2.94 -9.95 -10.15
C VAL A 139 1.65 -10.75 -9.86
N SER A 140 1.24 -11.65 -10.75
CA SER A 140 0.06 -12.49 -10.58
C SER A 140 0.11 -13.40 -9.35
N VAL A 141 1.30 -13.71 -8.80
CA VAL A 141 1.45 -14.48 -7.54
C VAL A 141 0.75 -13.84 -6.35
N VAL A 142 0.46 -12.54 -6.43
CA VAL A 142 -0.34 -11.81 -5.44
C VAL A 142 -1.71 -12.46 -5.23
N ARG A 143 -2.28 -13.14 -6.24
CA ARG A 143 -3.55 -13.89 -6.12
C ARG A 143 -3.50 -15.08 -5.18
N VAL A 144 -2.30 -15.62 -4.93
CA VAL A 144 -2.11 -16.83 -4.11
C VAL A 144 -2.05 -16.49 -2.64
N SER A 145 -1.15 -15.57 -2.24
CA SER A 145 -0.93 -15.23 -0.83
C SER A 145 -0.56 -13.75 -0.62
N GLY A 146 -1.07 -12.88 -1.48
CA GLY A 146 -0.95 -11.43 -1.35
C GLY A 146 0.46 -10.89 -1.64
N PRO A 147 0.70 -9.59 -1.39
CA PRO A 147 1.97 -8.94 -1.73
C PRO A 147 3.17 -9.45 -0.93
N LEU A 148 2.98 -10.08 0.23
CA LEU A 148 4.09 -10.72 0.95
C LEU A 148 4.69 -11.89 0.14
N LEU A 149 3.87 -12.64 -0.61
CA LEU A 149 4.39 -13.67 -1.50
C LEU A 149 5.19 -13.07 -2.66
N LEU A 150 4.73 -11.94 -3.20
CA LEU A 150 5.46 -11.18 -4.21
C LEU A 150 6.85 -10.76 -3.70
N ILE A 151 6.94 -10.32 -2.44
CA ILE A 151 8.22 -10.03 -1.77
C ILE A 151 9.08 -11.29 -1.63
N GLY A 152 8.46 -12.43 -1.32
CA GLY A 152 9.13 -13.73 -1.30
C GLY A 152 9.73 -14.11 -2.67
N ILE A 153 8.98 -13.92 -3.75
CA ILE A 153 9.45 -14.16 -5.13
C ILE A 153 10.60 -13.21 -5.48
N LEU A 154 10.52 -11.94 -5.11
CA LEU A 154 11.64 -11.00 -5.26
C LEU A 154 12.88 -11.49 -4.50
N GLY A 155 12.72 -11.99 -3.27
CA GLY A 155 13.81 -12.59 -2.48
C GLY A 155 14.41 -13.83 -3.14
N LEU A 156 13.59 -14.67 -3.79
CA LEU A 156 14.05 -15.84 -4.53
C LEU A 156 14.78 -15.44 -5.81
N ALA A 157 14.31 -14.41 -6.51
CA ALA A 157 14.98 -13.87 -7.69
C ALA A 157 16.35 -13.29 -7.31
N ALA A 158 16.44 -12.53 -6.21
CA ALA A 158 17.70 -12.02 -5.67
C ALA A 158 18.65 -13.15 -5.25
N SER A 159 18.11 -14.23 -4.67
CA SER A 159 18.88 -15.43 -4.30
C SER A 159 19.38 -16.19 -5.53
N THR A 160 18.61 -16.20 -6.62
CA THR A 160 19.00 -16.75 -7.92
C THR A 160 20.16 -15.95 -8.50
N PHE A 161 20.04 -14.61 -8.52
CA PHE A 161 21.10 -13.72 -9.00
C PHE A 161 22.40 -13.88 -8.20
N GLU A 162 22.34 -13.90 -6.87
CA GLU A 162 23.51 -14.12 -6.02
C GLU A 162 24.14 -15.50 -6.29
N ALA A 163 23.32 -16.54 -6.41
CA ALA A 163 23.80 -17.89 -6.70
C ALA A 163 24.53 -17.96 -8.06
N VAL A 164 24.04 -17.29 -9.10
CA VAL A 164 24.74 -17.17 -10.38
C VAL A 164 26.06 -16.41 -10.21
N LEU A 165 26.05 -15.28 -9.50
CA LEU A 165 27.24 -14.47 -9.24
C LEU A 165 28.35 -15.27 -8.56
N VAL A 166 28.00 -16.17 -7.64
CA VAL A 166 28.96 -17.05 -6.94
C VAL A 166 29.10 -18.44 -7.57
N ARG A 167 28.64 -18.61 -8.82
CA ARG A 167 28.76 -19.85 -9.63
C ARG A 167 28.14 -21.11 -8.99
N ARG A 168 27.04 -20.95 -8.25
CA ARG A 168 26.23 -22.02 -7.66
C ARG A 168 25.00 -22.31 -8.52
N PHE A 169 25.23 -22.78 -9.74
CA PHE A 169 24.17 -22.94 -10.75
C PHE A 169 23.04 -23.87 -10.33
N VAL A 170 23.32 -24.95 -9.60
CA VAL A 170 22.25 -25.86 -9.11
C VAL A 170 21.27 -25.11 -8.19
N SER A 171 21.78 -24.28 -7.27
CA SER A 171 20.94 -23.44 -6.41
C SER A 171 20.15 -22.41 -7.21
N ALA A 172 20.78 -21.76 -8.20
CA ALA A 172 20.10 -20.82 -9.08
C ALA A 172 18.95 -21.50 -9.87
N SER A 173 19.20 -22.68 -10.45
CA SER A 173 18.19 -23.46 -11.15
C SER A 173 17.03 -23.86 -10.25
N MET A 174 17.31 -24.33 -9.01
CA MET A 174 16.25 -24.67 -8.06
C MET A 174 15.34 -23.47 -7.75
N PHE A 175 15.92 -22.29 -7.47
CA PHE A 175 15.11 -21.10 -7.18
C PHE A 175 14.33 -20.62 -8.39
N LEU A 176 14.92 -20.66 -9.59
CA LEU A 176 14.21 -20.33 -10.83
C LEU A 176 13.02 -21.28 -11.06
N VAL A 177 13.22 -22.58 -10.86
CA VAL A 177 12.13 -23.57 -10.96
C VAL A 177 11.03 -23.28 -9.94
N THR A 178 11.38 -22.92 -8.69
CA THR A 178 10.38 -22.54 -7.67
C THR A 178 9.58 -21.30 -8.07
N ILE A 179 10.23 -20.28 -8.66
CA ILE A 179 9.55 -19.07 -9.15
C ILE A 179 8.57 -19.45 -10.26
N VAL A 180 9.03 -20.19 -11.27
CA VAL A 180 8.20 -20.62 -12.41
C VAL A 180 7.04 -21.49 -11.95
N ALA A 181 7.29 -22.45 -11.06
CA ALA A 181 6.24 -23.29 -10.48
C ALA A 181 5.19 -22.45 -9.72
N THR A 182 5.63 -21.43 -8.96
CA THR A 182 4.70 -20.53 -8.26
C THR A 182 3.88 -19.69 -9.23
N MET A 183 4.46 -19.25 -10.35
CA MET A 183 3.72 -18.53 -11.40
C MET A 183 2.67 -19.43 -12.08
N ILE A 184 3.00 -20.70 -12.33
CA ILE A 184 2.04 -21.69 -12.86
C ILE A 184 0.91 -21.93 -11.86
N VAL A 185 1.23 -22.06 -10.57
CA VAL A 185 0.20 -22.18 -9.52
C VAL A 185 -0.68 -20.92 -9.48
N ALA A 186 -0.09 -19.73 -9.65
CA ALA A 186 -0.82 -18.46 -9.66
C ALA A 186 -1.74 -18.31 -10.88
N SER A 187 -1.38 -18.84 -12.06
CA SER A 187 -2.24 -18.81 -13.24
C SER A 187 -3.44 -19.76 -13.13
N LEU A 188 -3.35 -20.78 -12.27
CA LEU A 188 -4.43 -21.71 -11.96
C LEU A 188 -5.22 -21.31 -10.69
N ALA A 189 -4.77 -20.29 -9.97
CA ALA A 189 -5.43 -19.85 -8.74
C ALA A 189 -6.84 -19.32 -9.05
N PRO A 190 -7.83 -19.58 -8.18
CA PRO A 190 -9.20 -19.15 -8.43
C PRO A 190 -9.28 -17.62 -8.49
N THR A 191 -10.04 -17.15 -9.47
CA THR A 191 -10.46 -15.75 -9.61
C THR A 191 -11.94 -15.63 -9.25
N SER A 192 -12.40 -14.39 -9.11
CA SER A 192 -13.82 -14.11 -8.92
C SER A 192 -14.62 -14.35 -10.20
N ILE A 193 -15.94 -14.43 -10.08
CA ILE A 193 -16.88 -14.60 -11.20
C ILE A 193 -17.54 -13.24 -11.47
N VAL A 194 -17.79 -12.93 -12.75
CA VAL A 194 -18.54 -11.73 -13.13
C VAL A 194 -20.03 -11.97 -12.88
N ASP A 195 -20.63 -11.16 -12.02
CA ASP A 195 -22.06 -11.24 -11.72
C ASP A 195 -22.87 -10.33 -12.66
N SER A 196 -22.39 -9.10 -12.87
CA SER A 196 -23.04 -8.09 -13.71
C SER A 196 -22.05 -6.99 -14.09
N LEU A 197 -22.48 -6.09 -14.98
CA LEU A 197 -21.72 -4.91 -15.38
C LEU A 197 -22.43 -3.64 -14.93
N VAL A 198 -21.65 -2.60 -14.62
CA VAL A 198 -22.14 -1.24 -14.35
C VAL A 198 -21.28 -0.23 -15.09
N GLN A 199 -21.88 0.84 -15.61
CA GLN A 199 -21.15 1.98 -16.14
C GLN A 199 -20.70 2.84 -14.95
N ALA A 200 -19.43 2.76 -14.57
CA ALA A 200 -18.92 3.45 -13.39
C ALA A 200 -17.82 4.46 -13.72
N GLY A 201 -17.69 5.49 -12.90
CA GLY A 201 -16.69 6.53 -13.07
C GLY A 201 -16.03 7.01 -11.78
N VAL A 202 -14.92 7.71 -11.96
CA VAL A 202 -14.21 8.41 -10.88
C VAL A 202 -14.09 9.88 -11.25
N VAL A 203 -14.34 10.76 -10.27
CA VAL A 203 -14.26 12.22 -10.45
C VAL A 203 -13.02 12.74 -9.76
N GLN A 204 -12.19 13.44 -10.54
CA GLN A 204 -11.06 14.21 -10.04
C GLN A 204 -11.40 15.69 -10.06
N ALA A 205 -11.44 16.32 -8.89
CA ALA A 205 -11.73 17.74 -8.76
C ALA A 205 -10.64 18.66 -9.34
N GLY A 206 -9.39 18.19 -9.32
CA GLY A 206 -8.21 19.00 -9.65
C GLY A 206 -7.82 19.97 -8.54
N GLY A 207 -6.86 20.85 -8.84
CA GLY A 207 -6.29 21.81 -7.91
C GLY A 207 -4.79 21.63 -7.69
N ASP A 208 -4.24 22.33 -6.70
CA ASP A 208 -2.79 22.39 -6.50
C ASP A 208 -2.24 21.33 -5.53
N LEU A 209 -1.00 20.94 -5.82
CA LEU A 209 -0.14 20.12 -4.96
C LEU A 209 0.64 21.01 -3.99
N GLY A 210 1.18 20.41 -2.92
CA GLY A 210 1.85 21.14 -1.84
C GLY A 210 0.92 22.01 -0.98
N THR A 211 -0.39 21.74 -0.99
CA THR A 211 -1.38 22.46 -0.17
C THR A 211 -1.79 21.64 1.05
N ARG A 212 -2.11 22.31 2.15
CA ARG A 212 -2.38 21.67 3.45
C ARG A 212 -3.86 21.69 3.76
N ALA A 213 -4.36 20.69 4.49
CA ALA A 213 -5.77 20.59 4.84
C ALA A 213 -6.32 21.84 5.59
N VAL A 214 -5.46 22.51 6.38
CA VAL A 214 -5.80 23.71 7.15
C VAL A 214 -5.91 24.97 6.27
N SER A 215 -5.17 25.03 5.16
CA SER A 215 -5.12 26.19 4.27
C SER A 215 -5.79 25.96 2.90
N SER A 216 -6.19 24.73 2.59
CA SER A 216 -6.89 24.38 1.37
C SER A 216 -8.34 24.87 1.43
N ASP A 217 -8.78 25.50 0.36
CA ASP A 217 -10.19 25.85 0.16
C ASP A 217 -11.02 24.60 -0.10
N GLN A 218 -11.40 23.91 0.98
CA GLN A 218 -12.21 22.71 0.94
C GLN A 218 -13.63 22.98 0.43
N ALA A 219 -14.13 24.22 0.52
CA ALA A 219 -15.43 24.59 -0.06
C ALA A 219 -15.39 24.47 -1.60
N ASN A 220 -14.29 24.90 -2.22
CA ASN A 220 -14.11 24.79 -3.67
C ASN A 220 -13.89 23.35 -4.18
N VAL A 221 -13.55 22.37 -3.33
CA VAL A 221 -13.39 20.98 -3.79
C VAL A 221 -14.74 20.39 -4.21
N PHE A 222 -15.81 20.66 -3.46
CA PHE A 222 -17.15 20.19 -3.76
C PHE A 222 -17.63 20.73 -5.11
N ASP A 223 -17.58 22.05 -5.29
CA ASP A 223 -18.01 22.72 -6.52
C ASP A 223 -17.20 22.29 -7.74
N ARG A 224 -15.91 21.98 -7.57
CA ARG A 224 -15.08 21.43 -8.64
C ARG A 224 -15.48 20.01 -9.03
N HIS A 225 -15.94 19.17 -8.10
CA HIS A 225 -16.51 17.87 -8.46
C HIS A 225 -17.81 18.04 -9.25
N VAL A 226 -18.70 18.93 -8.79
CA VAL A 226 -19.95 19.25 -9.50
C VAL A 226 -19.63 19.75 -10.91
N SER A 227 -18.73 20.72 -11.05
CA SER A 227 -18.31 21.27 -12.35
C SER A 227 -17.69 20.23 -13.28
N ALA A 228 -16.87 19.31 -12.75
CA ALA A 228 -16.32 18.22 -13.53
C ALA A 228 -17.41 17.28 -14.05
N LEU A 229 -18.37 16.93 -13.19
CA LEU A 229 -19.50 16.07 -13.52
C LEU A 229 -20.50 16.74 -14.49
N ASP A 230 -20.66 18.06 -14.44
CA ASP A 230 -21.48 18.85 -15.38
C ASP A 230 -20.94 18.88 -16.80
N LYS A 231 -19.61 18.88 -16.92
CA LYS A 231 -18.90 18.81 -18.21
C LYS A 231 -18.94 17.40 -18.80
N HIS A 232 -19.08 16.37 -17.97
CA HIS A 232 -19.15 14.98 -18.43
C HIS A 232 -20.59 14.59 -18.79
N LYS A 233 -20.81 14.19 -20.06
CA LYS A 233 -22.15 13.93 -20.60
C LYS A 233 -22.54 12.46 -20.64
N MET A 234 -21.59 11.53 -20.49
CA MET A 234 -21.89 10.11 -20.51
C MET A 234 -22.68 9.74 -19.25
N PRO A 235 -23.83 9.07 -19.38
CA PRO A 235 -24.56 8.52 -18.24
C PRO A 235 -23.70 7.50 -17.48
N MET A 236 -23.82 7.47 -16.16
CA MET A 236 -23.12 6.52 -15.29
C MET A 236 -24.07 6.03 -14.21
N ASP A 237 -23.99 4.75 -13.89
CA ASP A 237 -24.77 4.14 -12.81
C ASP A 237 -24.16 4.48 -11.44
N LEU A 238 -22.82 4.54 -11.38
CA LEU A 238 -22.04 4.76 -10.16
C LEU A 238 -20.90 5.74 -10.39
N VAL A 239 -20.73 6.71 -9.48
CA VAL A 239 -19.61 7.66 -9.53
C VAL A 239 -18.94 7.78 -8.17
N VAL A 240 -17.61 7.71 -8.15
CA VAL A 240 -16.80 7.86 -6.94
C VAL A 240 -16.11 9.22 -6.93
N TRP A 241 -16.32 9.99 -5.88
CA TRP A 241 -15.66 11.26 -5.60
C TRP A 241 -14.45 11.04 -4.69
N SER A 242 -13.53 12.00 -4.68
CA SER A 242 -12.28 11.88 -3.93
C SER A 242 -12.43 12.12 -2.43
N GLU A 243 -11.37 11.84 -1.67
CA GLU A 243 -11.33 12.07 -0.22
C GLU A 243 -11.49 13.56 0.12
N SER A 244 -12.22 13.85 1.20
CA SER A 244 -12.55 15.22 1.63
C SER A 244 -13.24 16.05 0.54
N SER A 245 -14.04 15.40 -0.32
CA SER A 245 -14.84 16.07 -1.35
C SER A 245 -15.95 16.98 -0.79
N ALA A 246 -16.41 16.70 0.43
CA ALA A 246 -17.48 17.41 1.09
C ALA A 246 -17.15 17.69 2.56
N LEU A 247 -17.88 18.63 3.16
CA LEU A 247 -17.72 19.06 4.55
C LEU A 247 -19.04 18.99 5.28
N SER A 248 -18.97 18.61 6.56
CA SER A 248 -20.05 18.79 7.52
C SER A 248 -19.50 19.41 8.80
N ASN A 249 -20.17 20.43 9.31
CA ASN A 249 -19.95 20.96 10.66
C ASN A 249 -21.11 20.47 11.53
N GLY A 250 -20.88 19.44 12.33
CA GLY A 250 -21.92 18.66 13.01
C GLY A 250 -22.35 17.42 12.22
N PRO A 251 -23.47 16.78 12.62
CA PRO A 251 -23.95 15.53 12.03
C PRO A 251 -24.09 15.62 10.51
N LEU A 252 -23.46 14.70 9.79
CA LEU A 252 -23.45 14.64 8.32
C LEU A 252 -24.85 14.68 7.71
N GLU A 253 -25.83 14.06 8.37
CA GLU A 253 -27.23 13.98 7.93
C GLU A 253 -27.88 15.36 7.75
N ASN A 254 -27.40 16.37 8.48
CA ASN A 254 -27.90 17.75 8.41
C ASN A 254 -27.09 18.65 7.47
N SER A 255 -26.10 18.10 6.77
CA SER A 255 -25.18 18.90 5.97
C SER A 255 -25.81 19.38 4.65
N VAL A 256 -25.49 20.61 4.26
CA VAL A 256 -25.91 21.18 2.97
C VAL A 256 -25.37 20.35 1.80
N HIS A 257 -24.11 19.89 1.91
CA HIS A 257 -23.49 19.07 0.86
C HIS A 257 -24.20 17.72 0.67
N LEU A 258 -24.73 17.09 1.73
CA LEU A 258 -25.50 15.85 1.58
C LEU A 258 -26.81 16.09 0.82
N SER A 259 -27.51 17.19 1.12
CA SER A 259 -28.72 17.60 0.40
C SER A 259 -28.43 17.91 -1.07
N GLN A 260 -27.31 18.59 -1.36
CA GLN A 260 -26.86 18.85 -2.72
C GLN A 260 -26.49 17.56 -3.45
N LEU A 261 -25.76 16.64 -2.82
CA LEU A 261 -25.45 15.33 -3.40
C LEU A 261 -26.70 14.52 -3.72
N SER A 262 -27.70 14.54 -2.84
CA SER A 262 -28.97 13.85 -3.07
C SER A 262 -29.74 14.42 -4.26
N THR A 263 -29.71 15.76 -4.41
CA THR A 263 -30.26 16.45 -5.59
C THR A 263 -29.51 16.07 -6.86
N ILE A 264 -28.16 16.08 -6.85
CA ILE A 264 -27.32 15.73 -8.01
C ILE A 264 -27.54 14.26 -8.40
N SER A 265 -27.53 13.36 -7.41
CA SER A 265 -27.76 11.93 -7.61
C SER A 265 -29.11 11.67 -8.27
N THR A 266 -30.17 12.33 -7.79
CA THR A 266 -31.52 12.20 -8.35
C THR A 266 -31.64 12.83 -9.75
N ALA A 267 -31.05 14.00 -9.97
CA ALA A 267 -31.11 14.69 -11.26
C ALA A 267 -30.35 13.93 -12.38
N ARG A 268 -29.31 13.18 -12.01
CA ARG A 268 -28.50 12.40 -12.96
C ARG A 268 -28.88 10.93 -13.05
N ASP A 269 -29.76 10.47 -12.16
CA ASP A 269 -30.06 9.04 -11.98
C ASP A 269 -28.79 8.21 -11.73
N THR A 270 -27.86 8.74 -10.93
CA THR A 270 -26.54 8.16 -10.63
C THR A 270 -26.37 7.94 -9.13
N THR A 271 -25.87 6.78 -8.72
CA THR A 271 -25.39 6.56 -7.34
C THR A 271 -24.03 7.24 -7.13
N ILE A 272 -23.88 8.03 -6.07
CA ILE A 272 -22.64 8.75 -5.76
C ILE A 272 -22.03 8.18 -4.49
N ILE A 273 -20.76 7.78 -4.57
CA ILE A 273 -19.91 7.54 -3.41
C ILE A 273 -19.07 8.80 -3.17
N ALA A 274 -19.36 9.51 -2.08
CA ALA A 274 -18.66 10.74 -1.72
C ALA A 274 -17.99 10.64 -0.35
N ASN A 275 -16.97 11.45 -0.12
CA ASN A 275 -16.23 11.47 1.13
C ASN A 275 -16.38 12.82 1.85
N PHE A 276 -16.70 12.77 3.13
CA PHE A 276 -16.94 13.90 4.01
C PHE A 276 -15.87 14.00 5.10
N SER A 277 -15.42 15.21 5.37
CA SER A 277 -14.83 15.55 6.67
C SER A 277 -15.95 16.02 7.60
N GLU A 278 -16.43 15.12 8.46
CA GLU A 278 -17.47 15.38 9.46
C GLU A 278 -16.82 15.91 10.74
N ARG A 279 -16.99 17.21 11.01
CA ARG A 279 -16.29 17.92 12.08
C ARG A 279 -17.17 18.05 13.31
N ASP A 280 -16.60 17.73 14.48
CA ASP A 280 -17.23 17.90 15.78
C ASP A 280 -16.22 18.48 16.78
N GLY A 281 -16.31 19.79 17.01
CA GLY A 281 -15.39 20.53 17.88
C GLY A 281 -13.92 20.39 17.45
N ASN A 282 -13.11 19.75 18.32
CA ASN A 282 -11.68 19.49 18.13
C ASN A 282 -11.40 18.17 17.40
N TYR A 283 -12.43 17.45 16.99
CA TYR A 283 -12.32 16.16 16.32
C TYR A 283 -12.96 16.20 14.94
N PHE A 284 -12.64 15.21 14.13
CA PHE A 284 -13.40 14.95 12.92
C PHE A 284 -13.42 13.45 12.60
N LYS A 285 -14.37 13.04 11.77
CA LYS A 285 -14.39 11.73 11.12
C LYS A 285 -14.23 11.89 9.62
N ASN A 286 -13.52 10.93 9.03
CA ASN A 286 -13.39 10.83 7.58
C ASN A 286 -14.38 9.75 7.11
N VAL A 287 -15.46 10.19 6.47
CA VAL A 287 -16.66 9.37 6.24
C VAL A 287 -16.93 9.24 4.75
N SER A 288 -16.93 8.01 4.23
CA SER A 288 -17.49 7.72 2.92
C SER A 288 -18.99 7.46 3.03
N VAL A 289 -19.78 7.96 2.10
CA VAL A 289 -21.23 7.73 2.04
C VAL A 289 -21.64 7.14 0.70
N VAL A 290 -22.75 6.41 0.66
CA VAL A 290 -23.46 6.02 -0.56
C VAL A 290 -24.74 6.84 -0.64
N VAL A 291 -24.88 7.65 -1.68
CA VAL A 291 -26.08 8.43 -1.97
C VAL A 291 -26.70 7.90 -3.25
N ALA A 292 -27.92 7.38 -3.17
CA ALA A 292 -28.63 6.80 -4.30
C ALA A 292 -29.76 7.73 -4.81
N PRO A 293 -30.09 7.67 -6.12
CA PRO A 293 -31.16 8.48 -6.70
C PRO A 293 -32.48 8.22 -5.96
N LYS A 294 -33.20 9.29 -5.61
CA LYS A 294 -34.50 9.28 -4.90
C LYS A 294 -34.49 8.73 -3.46
N ALA A 295 -33.58 7.82 -3.12
CA ALA A 295 -33.46 7.23 -1.78
C ALA A 295 -32.58 8.09 -0.83
N GLY A 296 -31.68 8.92 -1.37
CA GLY A 296 -30.76 9.74 -0.58
C GLY A 296 -29.64 8.90 0.03
N LEU A 297 -29.23 9.22 1.26
CA LEU A 297 -28.18 8.50 1.99
C LEU A 297 -28.64 7.06 2.30
N LEU A 298 -27.93 6.06 1.77
CA LEU A 298 -28.20 4.65 2.03
C LEU A 298 -27.35 4.08 3.16
N ASP A 299 -26.04 4.33 3.09
CA ASP A 299 -25.07 3.79 4.05
C ASP A 299 -23.82 4.67 4.12
N ARG A 300 -23.00 4.44 5.14
CA ARG A 300 -21.75 5.16 5.38
C ARG A 300 -20.68 4.29 6.02
N TYR A 301 -19.43 4.57 5.68
CA TYR A 301 -18.24 3.97 6.25
C TYR A 301 -17.33 5.05 6.84
N GLU A 302 -16.93 4.84 8.10
CA GLU A 302 -15.98 5.71 8.81
C GLU A 302 -14.57 5.12 8.71
N LYS A 303 -13.59 5.89 8.23
CA LYS A 303 -12.19 5.47 8.05
C LYS A 303 -11.64 4.83 9.33
N THR A 304 -11.04 3.65 9.22
CA THR A 304 -10.59 2.88 10.39
C THR A 304 -9.09 2.94 10.62
N HIS A 305 -8.27 2.98 9.55
CA HIS A 305 -6.83 3.20 9.68
C HIS A 305 -6.47 4.64 9.32
N LEU A 306 -6.08 5.38 10.35
CA LEU A 306 -5.71 6.78 10.27
C LEU A 306 -4.22 6.95 9.98
N VAL A 307 -3.87 8.06 9.32
CA VAL A 307 -2.47 8.43 9.03
C VAL A 307 -1.82 9.04 10.28
N PRO A 308 -0.79 8.39 10.87
CA PRO A 308 -0.06 8.98 12.00
C PRO A 308 0.63 10.28 11.57
N PHE A 309 0.56 11.31 12.41
CA PHE A 309 1.07 12.67 12.17
C PHE A 309 0.44 13.43 11.00
N GLY A 310 -0.50 12.82 10.26
CA GLY A 310 -1.28 13.46 9.19
C GLY A 310 -2.73 13.72 9.58
N GLU A 311 -3.39 12.73 10.19
CA GLU A 311 -4.80 12.81 10.63
C GLU A 311 -4.94 12.85 12.15
N TYR A 312 -3.94 12.36 12.88
CA TYR A 312 -3.87 12.45 14.34
C TYR A 312 -2.42 12.52 14.78
N ILE A 313 -2.15 12.97 16.02
CA ILE A 313 -0.79 12.99 16.56
C ILE A 313 -0.62 11.93 17.66
N PRO A 314 0.20 10.89 17.44
CA PRO A 314 0.59 9.96 18.49
C PRO A 314 1.19 10.70 19.69
N PHE A 315 0.70 10.42 20.90
CA PHE A 315 1.14 11.07 22.14
C PHE A 315 1.04 12.61 22.14
N ARG A 316 0.05 13.19 21.43
CA ARG A 316 -0.23 14.64 21.34
C ARG A 316 0.06 15.42 22.64
N LYS A 317 -0.52 15.01 23.78
CA LYS A 317 -0.37 15.68 25.09
C LYS A 317 1.08 15.85 25.56
N VAL A 318 1.99 14.98 25.11
CA VAL A 318 3.43 15.07 25.41
C VAL A 318 4.11 15.99 24.40
N LEU A 319 3.84 15.80 23.11
CA LEU A 319 4.49 16.55 22.03
C LEU A 319 4.11 18.03 22.02
N GLU A 320 2.87 18.39 22.36
CA GLU A 320 2.42 19.81 22.42
C GLU A 320 3.19 20.63 23.46
N ARG A 321 3.87 19.98 24.42
CA ARG A 321 4.72 20.66 25.40
C ARG A 321 6.08 21.08 24.84
N PHE A 322 6.49 20.46 23.73
CA PHE A 322 7.83 20.62 23.16
C PHE A 322 7.83 21.17 21.73
N THR A 323 6.69 21.13 21.03
CA THR A 323 6.59 21.55 19.63
C THR A 323 5.21 22.07 19.27
N ASP A 324 5.15 22.95 18.26
CA ASP A 324 3.89 23.47 17.72
C ASP A 324 3.21 22.42 16.83
N LEU A 325 1.97 22.09 17.18
CA LEU A 325 1.15 21.09 16.50
C LEU A 325 -0.02 21.71 15.73
N SER A 326 -0.02 23.02 15.53
CA SER A 326 -1.01 23.79 14.76
C SER A 326 -1.28 23.24 13.35
N MET A 327 -0.31 22.50 12.80
CA MET A 327 -0.36 21.82 11.50
C MET A 327 -1.42 20.72 11.41
N VAL A 328 -1.78 20.09 12.53
CA VAL A 328 -2.86 19.10 12.65
C VAL A 328 -3.73 19.54 13.82
N PRO A 329 -4.63 20.52 13.61
CA PRO A 329 -5.34 21.18 14.71
C PRO A 329 -6.47 20.31 15.29
N ARG A 330 -6.90 19.27 14.57
CA ARG A 330 -7.93 18.32 15.01
C ARG A 330 -7.43 16.89 14.84
N ASP A 331 -7.76 16.03 15.79
CA ASP A 331 -7.51 14.59 15.66
C ASP A 331 -8.69 13.91 14.99
N ALA A 332 -8.40 13.05 14.02
CA ALA A 332 -9.39 12.15 13.43
C ALA A 332 -9.78 11.06 14.43
N LEU A 333 -11.06 10.70 14.46
CA LEU A 333 -11.57 9.56 15.20
C LEU A 333 -11.74 8.36 14.26
N PRO A 334 -11.18 7.18 14.62
CA PRO A 334 -11.30 6.00 13.77
C PRO A 334 -12.71 5.40 13.88
N GLY A 335 -13.21 4.89 12.76
CA GLY A 335 -14.37 4.01 12.72
C GLY A 335 -14.06 2.61 13.26
N ASN A 336 -15.10 1.78 13.39
CA ASN A 336 -14.98 0.40 13.90
C ASN A 336 -15.62 -0.68 13.02
N LYS A 337 -16.25 -0.29 11.89
CA LYS A 337 -16.90 -1.22 10.96
C LYS A 337 -15.94 -1.71 9.87
N PRO A 338 -16.18 -2.88 9.25
CA PRO A 338 -15.48 -3.25 8.01
C PRO A 338 -15.69 -2.18 6.92
N GLY A 339 -14.71 -2.01 6.04
CA GLY A 339 -14.79 -1.10 4.89
C GLY A 339 -15.73 -1.59 3.80
N VAL A 340 -17.02 -1.73 4.10
CA VAL A 340 -18.09 -2.11 3.18
C VAL A 340 -19.26 -1.16 3.38
N MET A 341 -19.90 -0.77 2.29
CA MET A 341 -21.14 -0.02 2.30
C MET A 341 -22.19 -0.69 1.40
N ASP A 342 -23.43 -0.70 1.84
CA ASP A 342 -24.56 -1.17 1.03
C ASP A 342 -24.88 -0.18 -0.09
N SER A 343 -25.21 -0.71 -1.28
CA SER A 343 -25.55 0.08 -2.46
C SER A 343 -26.59 -0.63 -3.33
N PRO A 344 -27.22 0.06 -4.31
CA PRO A 344 -28.11 -0.57 -5.28
C PRO A 344 -27.45 -1.69 -6.11
N PHE A 345 -26.12 -1.74 -6.12
CA PHE A 345 -25.32 -2.72 -6.85
C PHE A 345 -24.87 -3.91 -5.98
N GLY A 346 -25.35 -3.96 -4.74
CA GLY A 346 -24.86 -4.84 -3.68
C GLY A 346 -23.71 -4.20 -2.88
N PRO A 347 -23.05 -4.98 -2.00
CA PRO A 347 -22.01 -4.44 -1.13
C PRO A 347 -20.80 -3.92 -1.92
N ILE A 348 -20.34 -2.72 -1.60
CA ILE A 348 -19.15 -2.09 -2.19
C ILE A 348 -18.06 -1.95 -1.12
N GLY A 349 -16.85 -2.42 -1.43
CA GLY A 349 -15.70 -2.24 -0.56
C GLY A 349 -15.20 -0.80 -0.63
N ASN A 350 -14.86 -0.20 0.50
CA ASN A 350 -14.32 1.14 0.58
C ASN A 350 -13.02 1.13 1.39
N ALA A 351 -11.94 1.64 0.80
CA ALA A 351 -10.67 1.82 1.47
C ALA A 351 -10.24 3.27 1.27
N ILE A 352 -10.37 4.11 2.29
CA ILE A 352 -10.13 5.54 2.14
C ILE A 352 -8.61 5.79 2.17
N SER A 353 -8.07 6.35 1.08
CA SER A 353 -6.72 6.90 1.04
C SER A 353 -5.66 5.90 1.50
N PHE A 354 -4.99 6.16 2.63
CA PHE A 354 -3.99 5.31 3.27
C PHE A 354 -4.42 3.85 3.49
N GLU A 355 -5.72 3.58 3.63
CA GLU A 355 -6.22 2.22 3.85
C GLU A 355 -5.93 1.26 2.68
N ILE A 356 -5.74 1.79 1.46
CA ILE A 356 -5.47 0.96 0.27
C ILE A 356 -4.12 0.21 0.36
N TYR A 357 -3.19 0.72 1.18
CA TYR A 357 -1.89 0.08 1.41
C TYR A 357 -1.99 -1.17 2.29
N PHE A 358 -3.10 -1.36 3.01
CA PHE A 358 -3.28 -2.46 3.95
C PHE A 358 -4.11 -3.59 3.31
N PRO A 359 -3.49 -4.75 3.00
CA PRO A 359 -4.21 -5.86 2.37
C PRO A 359 -5.45 -6.31 3.16
N GLU A 360 -5.33 -6.34 4.49
CA GLU A 360 -6.42 -6.77 5.38
C GLU A 360 -7.66 -5.85 5.32
N GLN A 361 -7.53 -4.59 4.91
CA GLN A 361 -8.69 -3.70 4.73
C GLN A 361 -9.59 -4.21 3.61
N THR A 362 -9.03 -4.31 2.41
CA THR A 362 -9.76 -4.81 1.25
C THR A 362 -10.19 -6.25 1.42
N ARG A 363 -9.35 -7.10 2.04
CA ARG A 363 -9.70 -8.49 2.34
C ARG A 363 -10.92 -8.59 3.26
N ARG A 364 -10.99 -7.76 4.31
CA ARG A 364 -12.18 -7.68 5.16
C ARG A 364 -13.40 -7.26 4.36
N SER A 365 -13.26 -6.32 3.43
CA SER A 365 -14.36 -5.93 2.55
C SER A 365 -14.87 -7.08 1.68
N ILE A 366 -13.97 -7.82 1.03
CA ILE A 366 -14.36 -8.96 0.19
C ILE A 366 -15.01 -10.08 1.01
N ASN A 367 -14.50 -10.32 2.23
CA ASN A 367 -15.10 -11.31 3.12
C ASN A 367 -16.54 -10.96 3.52
N ASN A 368 -16.89 -9.67 3.51
CA ASN A 368 -18.23 -9.14 3.74
C ASN A 368 -19.01 -8.88 2.43
N GLY A 369 -18.61 -9.51 1.32
CA GLY A 369 -19.41 -9.54 0.09
C GLY A 369 -19.13 -8.41 -0.90
N ALA A 370 -18.11 -7.57 -0.67
CA ALA A 370 -17.79 -6.48 -1.58
C ALA A 370 -17.57 -6.96 -3.03
N ARG A 371 -18.28 -6.33 -3.98
CA ARG A 371 -18.28 -6.68 -5.40
C ARG A 371 -17.31 -5.87 -6.26
N ILE A 372 -16.88 -4.71 -5.75
CA ILE A 372 -15.83 -3.83 -6.26
C ILE A 372 -15.16 -3.15 -5.06
N ILE A 373 -14.05 -2.44 -5.29
CA ILE A 373 -13.39 -1.60 -4.27
C ILE A 373 -13.35 -0.16 -4.76
N THR A 374 -13.71 0.78 -3.91
CA THR A 374 -13.54 2.22 -4.14
C THR A 374 -12.44 2.77 -3.23
N ASN A 375 -11.58 3.62 -3.79
CA ASN A 375 -10.51 4.29 -3.07
C ASN A 375 -10.57 5.81 -3.28
N PRO A 376 -11.42 6.51 -2.50
CA PRO A 376 -11.34 7.96 -2.36
C PRO A 376 -10.02 8.33 -1.70
N THR A 377 -9.22 9.20 -2.31
CA THR A 377 -7.91 9.60 -1.78
C THR A 377 -7.61 11.08 -2.04
N LEU A 378 -6.71 11.66 -1.25
CA LEU A 378 -6.20 13.01 -1.44
C LEU A 378 -4.66 12.99 -1.50
N ALA A 379 -4.08 13.75 -2.43
CA ALA A 379 -2.63 13.85 -2.58
C ALA A 379 -2.10 15.29 -2.46
N SER A 380 -2.96 16.25 -2.09
CA SER A 380 -2.64 17.68 -2.11
C SER A 380 -1.47 18.04 -1.18
N SER A 381 -1.29 17.31 -0.08
CA SER A 381 -0.19 17.52 0.88
C SER A 381 1.19 17.24 0.31
N TYR A 382 1.29 16.52 -0.81
CA TYR A 382 2.57 16.13 -1.41
C TYR A 382 2.94 17.03 -2.57
N THR A 383 4.24 17.25 -2.79
CA THR A 383 4.74 18.14 -3.84
C THR A 383 5.09 17.41 -5.14
N SER A 384 5.20 16.08 -5.09
CA SER A 384 5.65 15.24 -6.20
C SER A 384 4.69 14.09 -6.52
N SER A 385 4.98 13.37 -7.61
CA SER A 385 4.23 12.20 -8.04
C SER A 385 4.53 10.93 -7.22
N ALA A 386 5.46 10.97 -6.25
CA ALA A 386 5.91 9.78 -5.53
C ALA A 386 4.77 9.07 -4.79
N VAL A 387 4.04 9.78 -3.92
CA VAL A 387 2.90 9.20 -3.19
C VAL A 387 1.74 8.84 -4.12
N PRO A 388 1.30 9.70 -5.07
CA PRO A 388 0.30 9.31 -6.07
C PRO A 388 0.64 8.02 -6.82
N SER A 389 1.91 7.84 -7.21
CA SER A 389 2.34 6.66 -7.97
C SER A 389 2.35 5.40 -7.10
N GLN A 390 2.78 5.51 -5.84
CA GLN A 390 2.73 4.41 -4.88
C GLN A 390 1.30 4.03 -4.50
N SER A 391 0.40 5.01 -4.37
CA SER A 391 -1.03 4.79 -4.10
C SER A 391 -1.67 4.02 -5.25
N LEU A 392 -1.40 4.43 -6.49
CA LEU A 392 -1.86 3.72 -7.69
C LEU A 392 -1.31 2.29 -7.75
N ALA A 393 -0.01 2.10 -7.49
CA ALA A 393 0.58 0.76 -7.44
C ALA A 393 -0.07 -0.11 -6.36
N SER A 394 -0.39 0.45 -5.20
CA SER A 394 -1.10 -0.26 -4.15
C SER A 394 -2.52 -0.63 -4.57
N ALA A 395 -3.26 0.28 -5.20
CA ALA A 395 -4.59 0.00 -5.72
C ALA A 395 -4.57 -1.13 -6.76
N ARG A 396 -3.56 -1.16 -7.64
CA ARG A 396 -3.34 -2.28 -8.58
C ARG A 396 -3.06 -3.59 -7.87
N LEU A 397 -2.22 -3.60 -6.83
CA LEU A 397 -2.00 -4.80 -6.01
C LEU A 397 -3.29 -5.29 -5.36
N ARG A 398 -4.13 -4.38 -4.85
CA ARG A 398 -5.44 -4.71 -4.27
C ARG A 398 -6.38 -5.32 -5.29
N ALA A 399 -6.40 -4.79 -6.51
CA ALA A 399 -7.22 -5.33 -7.60
C ALA A 399 -6.85 -6.78 -7.93
N ILE A 400 -5.54 -7.06 -8.08
CA ILE A 400 -5.00 -8.41 -8.33
C ILE A 400 -5.32 -9.35 -7.17
N GLU A 401 -4.99 -8.92 -5.95
CA GLU A 401 -5.14 -9.71 -4.73
C GLU A 401 -6.58 -10.16 -4.49
N THR A 402 -7.53 -9.25 -4.74
CA THR A 402 -8.95 -9.49 -4.47
C THR A 402 -9.73 -10.00 -5.67
N SER A 403 -9.13 -9.95 -6.87
CA SER A 403 -9.83 -10.16 -8.14
C SER A 403 -11.07 -9.27 -8.20
N ARG A 404 -10.88 -7.96 -8.00
CA ARG A 404 -11.94 -6.93 -8.05
C ARG A 404 -11.46 -5.74 -8.85
N TRP A 405 -12.40 -5.05 -9.47
CA TRP A 405 -12.15 -3.71 -9.98
C TRP A 405 -11.91 -2.75 -8.81
N VAL A 406 -10.96 -1.83 -9.01
CA VAL A 406 -10.66 -0.75 -8.06
C VAL A 406 -10.89 0.60 -8.74
N LEU A 407 -11.77 1.40 -8.15
CA LEU A 407 -12.10 2.77 -8.57
C LEU A 407 -11.39 3.76 -7.64
N GLN A 408 -10.23 4.25 -8.05
CA GLN A 408 -9.46 5.22 -7.29
C GLN A 408 -9.82 6.64 -7.74
N ALA A 409 -10.41 7.43 -6.82
CA ALA A 409 -10.75 8.83 -7.05
C ALA A 409 -9.83 9.71 -6.21
N SER A 410 -8.91 10.42 -6.85
CA SER A 410 -7.99 11.35 -6.19
C SER A 410 -8.40 12.79 -6.45
N THR A 411 -8.26 13.70 -5.48
CA THR A 411 -8.55 15.13 -5.72
C THR A 411 -7.51 15.76 -6.65
N THR A 412 -6.22 15.52 -6.38
CA THR A 412 -5.08 16.14 -7.09
C THR A 412 -4.02 15.13 -7.55
N GLY A 413 -4.11 13.87 -7.08
CA GLY A 413 -3.24 12.77 -7.47
C GLY A 413 -3.71 12.10 -8.77
N PHE A 414 -3.41 10.81 -8.91
CA PHE A 414 -3.96 10.01 -10.02
C PHE A 414 -5.32 9.44 -9.62
N SER A 415 -6.34 9.74 -10.42
CA SER A 415 -7.58 8.98 -10.46
C SER A 415 -7.46 7.91 -11.53
N ALA A 416 -7.98 6.72 -11.25
CA ALA A 416 -7.83 5.57 -12.13
C ALA A 416 -8.97 4.56 -11.98
N ILE A 417 -9.27 3.89 -13.08
CA ILE A 417 -10.12 2.70 -13.12
C ILE A 417 -9.20 1.50 -13.39
N ILE A 418 -9.20 0.53 -12.49
CA ILE A 418 -8.24 -0.58 -12.48
C ILE A 418 -9.00 -1.90 -12.53
N ASP A 419 -8.63 -2.78 -13.46
CA ASP A 419 -9.28 -4.07 -13.64
C ASP A 419 -8.76 -5.14 -12.63
N PRO A 420 -9.40 -6.32 -12.54
CA PRO A 420 -9.01 -7.39 -11.62
C PRO A 420 -7.62 -8.00 -11.87
N ASP A 421 -7.00 -7.73 -13.03
CA ASP A 421 -5.61 -8.11 -13.35
C ASP A 421 -4.60 -7.02 -12.96
N GLY A 422 -5.08 -5.91 -12.39
CA GLY A 422 -4.25 -4.78 -11.98
C GLY A 422 -3.83 -3.90 -13.15
N LYS A 423 -4.46 -4.04 -14.32
CA LYS A 423 -4.24 -3.13 -15.45
C LYS A 423 -5.00 -1.84 -15.22
N VAL A 424 -4.34 -0.72 -15.51
CA VAL A 424 -4.97 0.59 -15.46
C VAL A 424 -5.69 0.81 -16.79
N ILE A 425 -7.03 0.83 -16.75
CA ILE A 425 -7.88 1.02 -17.94
C ILE A 425 -7.88 2.48 -18.36
N GLU A 426 -8.12 3.37 -17.38
CA GLU A 426 -8.02 4.81 -17.56
C GLU A 426 -7.29 5.44 -16.38
N LYS A 427 -6.59 6.56 -16.64
CA LYS A 427 -5.85 7.32 -15.64
C LYS A 427 -5.82 8.81 -16.00
N THR A 428 -6.03 9.66 -15.02
CA THR A 428 -5.85 11.12 -15.16
C THR A 428 -4.37 11.54 -15.03
N GLY A 429 -4.07 12.78 -15.40
CA GLY A 429 -2.87 13.48 -14.97
C GLY A 429 -3.03 14.07 -13.56
N LEU A 430 -1.90 14.39 -12.90
CA LEU A 430 -1.93 15.12 -11.63
C LEU A 430 -2.59 16.49 -11.82
N LYS A 431 -3.31 16.97 -10.80
CA LYS A 431 -3.94 18.30 -10.74
C LYS A 431 -5.06 18.58 -11.76
N ASN A 432 -5.24 17.73 -12.77
CA ASN A 432 -6.31 17.86 -13.76
C ASN A 432 -7.68 17.83 -13.08
N GLN A 433 -8.66 18.56 -13.62
CA GLN A 433 -10.07 18.35 -13.32
C GLN A 433 -10.66 17.47 -14.42
N GLN A 434 -11.05 16.24 -14.10
CA GLN A 434 -11.47 15.25 -15.11
C GLN A 434 -12.39 14.19 -14.51
N VAL A 435 -13.28 13.64 -15.33
CA VAL A 435 -14.07 12.45 -15.01
C VAL A 435 -13.60 11.31 -15.92
N LEU A 436 -13.31 10.16 -15.33
CA LEU A 436 -13.06 8.91 -16.05
C LEU A 436 -14.30 8.03 -15.95
N SER A 437 -14.56 7.22 -16.98
CA SER A 437 -15.75 6.37 -17.04
C SER A 437 -15.47 5.10 -17.81
N SER A 438 -15.88 3.95 -17.29
CA SER A 438 -15.72 2.67 -17.98
C SER A 438 -16.80 1.67 -17.56
N MET A 439 -16.98 0.62 -18.35
CA MET A 439 -17.77 -0.55 -17.96
C MET A 439 -16.97 -1.37 -16.94
N VAL A 440 -17.55 -1.56 -15.77
CA VAL A 440 -16.93 -2.20 -14.61
C VAL A 440 -17.70 -3.45 -14.25
N GLU A 441 -16.98 -4.54 -13.99
CA GLU A 441 -17.59 -5.80 -13.57
C GLU A 441 -17.79 -5.81 -12.06
N LEU A 442 -19.02 -6.08 -11.64
CA LEU A 442 -19.33 -6.49 -10.28
C LEU A 442 -19.02 -7.97 -10.16
N ARG A 443 -18.17 -8.35 -9.20
CA ARG A 443 -17.65 -9.72 -9.11
C ARG A 443 -17.89 -10.36 -7.75
N SER A 444 -18.15 -11.67 -7.73
CA SER A 444 -18.30 -12.48 -6.50
C SER A 444 -17.25 -13.59 -6.43
N GLY A 445 -17.09 -14.22 -5.27
CA GLY A 445 -16.05 -15.22 -5.03
C GLY A 445 -14.74 -14.63 -4.51
N ARG A 446 -13.77 -15.51 -4.20
CA ARG A 446 -12.56 -15.17 -3.46
C ARG A 446 -11.33 -15.83 -4.09
N THR A 447 -10.24 -15.07 -4.17
CA THR A 447 -8.92 -15.62 -4.45
C THR A 447 -8.40 -16.42 -3.25
N TRP A 448 -7.31 -17.17 -3.44
CA TRP A 448 -6.60 -17.76 -2.32
C TRP A 448 -5.99 -16.70 -1.42
N ALA A 449 -5.50 -15.57 -1.94
CA ALA A 449 -4.97 -14.50 -1.12
C ALA A 449 -6.01 -13.94 -0.13
N VAL A 450 -7.24 -13.70 -0.60
CA VAL A 450 -8.36 -13.30 0.26
C VAL A 450 -8.68 -14.39 1.29
N SER A 451 -8.61 -15.67 0.91
CA SER A 451 -8.92 -16.78 1.82
C SER A 451 -7.83 -17.00 2.89
N LEU A 452 -6.55 -16.89 2.51
CA LEU A 452 -5.41 -17.14 3.38
C LEU A 452 -5.09 -15.95 4.28
N GLY A 453 -5.20 -14.72 3.77
CA GLY A 453 -4.76 -13.50 4.45
C GLY A 453 -3.24 -13.42 4.64
N LYS A 454 -2.76 -12.30 5.17
CA LYS A 454 -1.29 -12.10 5.35
C LYS A 454 -0.71 -13.00 6.45
N THR A 455 -1.52 -13.36 7.45
CA THR A 455 -1.07 -14.04 8.67
C THR A 455 -0.37 -15.38 8.41
N LYS A 456 -0.86 -16.18 7.46
CA LYS A 456 -0.32 -17.53 7.20
C LYS A 456 1.10 -17.48 6.64
N ILE A 457 1.35 -16.66 5.63
CA ILE A 457 2.69 -16.51 5.04
C ILE A 457 3.66 -15.82 6.00
N THR A 458 3.17 -14.88 6.81
CA THR A 458 3.96 -14.28 7.90
C THR A 458 4.43 -15.35 8.89
N TRP A 459 3.53 -16.16 9.45
CA TRP A 459 3.90 -17.22 10.39
C TRP A 459 4.82 -18.27 9.78
N PHE A 460 4.52 -18.73 8.57
CA PHE A 460 5.38 -19.66 7.85
C PHE A 460 6.81 -19.12 7.71
N SER A 461 6.95 -17.85 7.30
CA SER A 461 8.25 -17.20 7.13
C SER A 461 8.98 -17.02 8.47
N MET A 462 8.27 -16.65 9.53
CA MET A 462 8.84 -16.55 10.89
C MET A 462 9.35 -17.89 11.38
N LEU A 463 8.54 -18.95 11.29
CA LEU A 463 8.94 -20.30 11.73
C LEU A 463 10.12 -20.82 10.92
N LEU A 464 10.13 -20.60 9.61
CA LEU A 464 11.25 -20.97 8.74
C LEU A 464 12.55 -20.26 9.15
N LEU A 465 12.50 -18.96 9.43
CA LEU A 465 13.66 -18.21 9.91
C LEU A 465 14.16 -18.69 11.27
N VAL A 466 13.24 -18.94 12.21
CA VAL A 466 13.60 -19.44 13.54
C VAL A 466 14.25 -20.82 13.44
N PHE A 467 13.66 -21.73 12.65
CA PHE A 467 14.22 -23.05 12.40
C PHE A 467 15.64 -22.97 11.82
N ILE A 468 15.83 -22.15 10.77
CA ILE A 468 17.15 -21.95 10.15
C ILE A 468 18.16 -21.37 11.16
N GLY A 469 17.74 -20.38 11.96
CA GLY A 469 18.59 -19.75 12.98
C GLY A 469 19.00 -20.72 14.11
N CYS A 470 18.05 -21.51 14.60
CA CYS A 470 18.28 -22.55 15.61
C CYS A 470 19.21 -23.65 15.08
N PHE A 471 18.95 -24.15 13.88
CA PHE A 471 19.79 -25.17 13.24
C PHE A 471 21.24 -24.70 13.06
N PHE A 472 21.43 -23.46 12.61
CA PHE A 472 22.77 -22.87 12.46
C PHE A 472 23.50 -22.73 13.80
N ARG A 473 22.81 -22.28 14.87
CA ARG A 473 23.41 -22.20 16.21
C ARG A 473 23.81 -23.58 16.72
N LEU A 474 22.96 -24.59 16.56
CA LEU A 474 23.27 -25.96 16.98
C LEU A 474 24.52 -26.49 16.26
N GLN A 475 24.63 -26.32 14.94
CA GLN A 475 25.82 -26.72 14.18
C GLN A 475 27.10 -26.01 14.64
N SER A 476 27.00 -24.74 15.05
CA SER A 476 28.13 -23.98 15.57
C SER A 476 28.60 -24.47 16.94
N LEU A 477 27.71 -25.06 17.74
CA LEU A 477 28.03 -25.62 19.05
C LEU A 477 28.61 -27.05 18.94
N THR A 478 28.20 -27.82 17.93
CA THR A 478 28.62 -29.21 17.74
C THR A 478 29.86 -29.38 16.86
N SER A 479 30.30 -28.33 16.16
CA SER A 479 31.52 -28.38 15.35
C SER A 479 32.75 -28.20 16.26
N PRO A 480 33.62 -29.21 16.44
CA PRO A 480 34.82 -29.04 17.24
C PRO A 480 35.67 -27.93 16.64
N ALA A 481 36.07 -26.97 17.48
CA ALA A 481 36.91 -25.86 17.09
C ALA A 481 38.17 -26.42 16.40
N ARG A 482 38.26 -26.28 15.08
CA ARG A 482 39.54 -26.40 14.38
C ARG A 482 40.37 -25.20 14.84
N ARG A 483 41.17 -25.42 15.88
CA ARG A 483 42.24 -24.54 16.33
C ARG A 483 43.30 -24.41 15.24
#